data_AF-A0A6J8CDC8-F1
#
_entry.id   AF-A0A6J8CDC8-F1
#
_cell.length_a   1.000
_cell.length_b   1.000
_cell.length_c   1.000
_cell.angle_alpha   90.00
_cell.angle_beta   90.00
_cell.angle_gamma   90.00
#
_symmetry.space_group_name_H-M   'P 1'
#
loop_
_entity.id
_entity.type
_entity.pdbx_description
1 polymer ?
#
loop_
_entity_poly.entity_id
_entity_poly.type
_entity_poly.pdbx_seq_one_letter_code
_entity_poly.pdbx_strand_id
1 'polypeptide(L)'
;MWQDSFTLYELVTVMRQQEDGEFANLLNCLREGLQSESDITVLQSMVVEFETDIIKEYQHLYTARAEVDQFNNEIFELSTTKNAYIESIDLVTGDVDITLQKTILEKIPQNDPSKTMGLQTIMKIAENLNADICTNISIEDGLTNGASCCIKLLDYRVEGSKRCSIIWVLFDDVNIGMQQRQKYSYLRNTKVEPSWTPIFEITRKFKVGHSSGYHIIRRQFPLRLSATKTIHKSQGSTLNNVVVNFSN
;
A
#
# COMPACT_ATOMS: atom_id res chain seq x y z
N MET A 1 5.46 -28.10 -31.83
CA MET A 1 4.23 -28.11 -31.00
C MET A 1 3.79 -26.71 -30.61
N TRP A 2 4.55 -25.93 -29.82
CA TRP A 2 4.15 -24.54 -29.51
C TRP A 2 4.25 -23.58 -30.71
N GLN A 3 5.26 -23.73 -31.56
CA GLN A 3 5.43 -22.89 -32.77
C GLN A 3 4.34 -23.12 -33.83
N ASP A 4 3.74 -24.31 -33.90
CA ASP A 4 2.76 -24.68 -34.93
C ASP A 4 1.31 -24.43 -34.51
N SER A 5 1.07 -24.17 -33.22
CA SER A 5 -0.28 -24.02 -32.63
C SER A 5 -0.58 -22.61 -32.13
N PHE A 6 0.43 -21.72 -32.09
CA PHE A 6 0.28 -20.36 -31.57
C PHE A 6 0.92 -19.35 -32.53
N THR A 7 0.22 -18.25 -32.78
CA THR A 7 0.77 -17.08 -33.48
C THR A 7 1.14 -16.02 -32.45
N LEU A 8 2.41 -15.62 -32.42
CA LEU A 8 2.90 -14.57 -31.54
C LEU A 8 2.73 -13.20 -32.20
N TYR A 9 2.16 -12.25 -31.47
CA TYR A 9 2.12 -10.84 -31.86
C TYR A 9 2.84 -10.04 -30.78
N GLU A 10 4.02 -9.51 -31.09
CA GLU A 10 4.79 -8.66 -30.17
C GLU A 10 4.38 -7.20 -30.33
N LEU A 11 4.20 -6.52 -29.20
CA LEU A 11 3.99 -5.07 -29.18
C LEU A 11 5.36 -4.38 -29.16
N VAL A 12 5.67 -3.65 -30.23
CA VAL A 12 7.01 -3.04 -30.43
C VAL A 12 7.10 -1.58 -29.98
N THR A 13 5.97 -0.94 -29.67
CA THR A 13 5.94 0.48 -29.31
C THR A 13 6.01 0.67 -27.79
N VAL A 14 7.03 1.38 -27.32
CA VAL A 14 7.18 1.78 -25.91
C VAL A 14 6.33 3.01 -25.64
N MET A 15 5.20 2.82 -24.96
CA MET A 15 4.27 3.91 -24.62
C MET A 15 4.63 4.61 -23.30
N ARG A 16 5.33 3.93 -22.39
CA ARG A 16 5.58 4.43 -21.02
C ARG A 16 6.70 5.48 -20.98
N GLN A 17 7.77 5.30 -21.76
CA GLN A 17 8.90 6.22 -21.88
C GLN A 17 8.89 6.93 -23.25
N GLN A 18 7.72 7.21 -23.82
CA GLN A 18 7.62 7.73 -25.18
C GLN A 18 8.32 9.10 -25.36
N GLU A 19 8.39 9.89 -24.28
CA GLU A 19 9.06 11.20 -24.26
C GLU A 19 10.59 11.10 -24.08
N ASP A 20 11.13 9.91 -23.79
CA ASP A 20 12.55 9.65 -23.59
C ASP A 20 13.00 8.39 -24.36
N GLY A 21 13.26 8.59 -25.65
CA GLY A 21 13.68 7.50 -26.55
C GLY A 21 15.06 6.91 -26.24
N GLU A 22 15.97 7.71 -25.68
CA GLU A 22 17.30 7.23 -25.28
C GLU A 22 17.19 6.27 -24.10
N PHE A 23 16.45 6.66 -23.06
CA PHE A 23 16.21 5.79 -21.92
C PHE A 23 15.39 4.54 -22.29
N ALA A 24 14.37 4.67 -23.15
CA ALA A 24 13.61 3.53 -23.65
C ALA A 24 14.50 2.49 -24.36
N ASN A 25 15.44 2.95 -25.20
CA ASN A 25 16.39 2.09 -25.89
C ASN A 25 17.36 1.42 -24.91
N LEU A 26 17.90 2.18 -23.95
CA LEU A 26 18.77 1.64 -22.90
C LEU A 26 18.07 0.49 -22.16
N LEU A 27 16.80 0.66 -21.77
CA LEU A 27 16.03 -0.38 -21.08
C LEU A 27 15.78 -1.62 -21.97
N ASN A 28 15.56 -1.43 -23.27
CA ASN A 28 15.43 -2.54 -24.22
C ASN A 28 16.73 -3.32 -24.37
N CYS A 29 17.88 -2.64 -24.45
CA CYS A 29 19.19 -3.29 -24.48
C CYS A 29 19.45 -4.07 -23.19
N LEU A 30 19.15 -3.46 -22.04
CA LEU A 30 19.30 -4.11 -20.73
C LEU A 30 18.43 -5.36 -20.61
N ARG A 31 17.19 -5.35 -21.15
CA ARG A 31 16.28 -6.50 -21.19
C ARG A 31 16.90 -7.71 -21.89
N GLU A 32 17.58 -7.48 -23.01
CA GLU A 32 18.22 -8.53 -23.82
C GLU A 32 19.63 -8.89 -23.33
N GLY A 33 20.19 -8.13 -22.38
CA GLY A 33 21.59 -8.28 -21.95
C GLY A 33 22.60 -7.76 -22.99
N LEU A 34 22.20 -6.81 -23.83
CA LEU A 34 22.99 -6.24 -24.94
C LEU A 34 23.44 -4.79 -24.67
N GLN A 35 23.49 -4.37 -23.40
CA GLN A 35 23.92 -3.03 -23.01
C GLN A 35 25.37 -2.73 -23.42
N SER A 36 25.58 -1.54 -23.99
CA SER A 36 26.89 -1.00 -24.38
C SER A 36 27.64 -0.39 -23.18
N GLU A 37 28.92 -0.07 -23.35
CA GLU A 37 29.70 0.65 -22.32
C GLU A 37 29.11 2.04 -22.02
N SER A 38 28.53 2.71 -23.01
CA SER A 38 27.80 3.98 -22.80
C SER A 38 26.54 3.77 -21.97
N ASP A 39 25.77 2.71 -22.23
CA ASP A 39 24.56 2.38 -21.43
C ASP A 39 24.93 2.12 -19.96
N ILE A 40 26.02 1.38 -19.73
CA ILE A 40 26.54 1.11 -18.39
C ILE A 40 26.97 2.41 -17.71
N THR A 41 27.65 3.32 -18.43
CA THR A 41 28.07 4.63 -17.90
C THR A 41 26.87 5.47 -17.48
N VAL A 42 25.80 5.48 -18.30
CA VAL A 42 24.54 6.16 -17.96
C VAL A 42 23.93 5.57 -16.69
N LEU A 43 23.80 4.24 -16.59
CA LEU A 43 23.28 3.58 -15.39
C LEU A 43 24.13 3.85 -14.14
N GLN A 44 25.45 3.86 -14.28
CA GLN A 44 26.38 4.18 -13.19
C GLN A 44 26.24 5.63 -12.72
N SER A 45 25.95 6.57 -13.63
CA SER A 45 25.70 7.97 -13.27
C SER A 45 24.42 8.17 -12.42
N MET A 46 23.52 7.18 -12.43
CA MET A 46 22.28 7.19 -11.65
C MET A 46 22.46 6.55 -10.25
N VAL A 47 23.64 6.03 -9.93
CA VAL A 47 23.93 5.50 -8.59
C VAL A 47 24.06 6.69 -7.63
N VAL A 48 23.17 6.74 -6.65
CA VAL A 48 23.18 7.76 -5.60
C VAL A 48 23.58 7.16 -4.27
N GLU A 49 24.29 7.94 -3.44
CA GLU A 49 24.47 7.59 -2.03
C GLU A 49 23.12 7.69 -1.30
N PHE A 50 22.92 6.80 -0.34
CA PHE A 50 21.67 6.71 0.41
C PHE A 50 21.61 7.85 1.44
N GLU A 51 21.24 9.05 0.98
CA GLU A 51 21.04 10.23 1.83
C GLU A 51 19.59 10.34 2.30
N THR A 52 19.40 10.82 3.54
CA THR A 52 18.10 10.92 4.22
C THR A 52 17.08 11.82 3.53
N ASP A 53 17.52 12.71 2.65
CA ASP A 53 16.64 13.64 1.95
C ASP A 53 16.04 13.00 0.68
N ILE A 54 16.82 12.18 -0.04
CA ILE A 54 16.34 11.36 -1.17
C ILE A 54 15.28 10.35 -0.68
N ILE A 55 15.50 9.82 0.52
CA ILE A 55 14.64 8.86 1.23
C ILE A 55 13.16 9.34 1.35
N LYS A 56 12.95 10.66 1.45
CA LYS A 56 11.62 11.24 1.72
C LYS A 56 10.87 11.64 0.46
N GLU A 57 11.59 11.91 -0.63
CA GLU A 57 11.01 12.52 -1.83
C GLU A 57 10.55 11.49 -2.86
N TYR A 58 11.19 10.32 -2.90
CA TYR A 58 10.98 9.33 -3.95
C TYR A 58 10.45 8.00 -3.42
N GLN A 59 9.74 7.26 -4.27
CA GLN A 59 9.32 5.91 -3.93
C GLN A 59 10.51 4.95 -4.03
N HIS A 60 10.77 4.18 -2.98
CA HIS A 60 11.82 3.15 -3.02
C HIS A 60 11.25 1.77 -3.35
N LEU A 61 11.98 1.05 -4.20
CA LEU A 61 11.72 -0.34 -4.54
C LEU A 61 12.81 -1.24 -3.98
N TYR A 62 12.39 -2.33 -3.31
CA TYR A 62 13.28 -3.33 -2.73
C TYR A 62 13.02 -4.71 -3.32
N THR A 63 13.98 -5.61 -3.19
CA THR A 63 13.83 -7.01 -3.61
C THR A 63 13.09 -7.81 -2.52
N ALA A 64 13.45 -7.65 -1.24
CA ALA A 64 12.88 -8.43 -0.15
C ALA A 64 11.76 -7.69 0.60
N ARG A 65 10.74 -8.44 1.04
CA ARG A 65 9.62 -7.88 1.83
C ARG A 65 10.06 -7.39 3.21
N ALA A 66 11.04 -8.05 3.83
CA ALA A 66 11.54 -7.66 5.14
C ALA A 66 12.19 -6.27 5.11
N GLU A 67 12.94 -5.94 4.04
CA GLU A 67 13.55 -4.63 3.86
C GLU A 67 12.49 -3.54 3.62
N VAL A 68 11.43 -3.86 2.87
CA VAL A 68 10.26 -2.97 2.70
C VAL A 68 9.61 -2.68 4.04
N ASP A 69 9.37 -3.70 4.86
CA ASP A 69 8.74 -3.52 6.17
C ASP A 69 9.63 -2.71 7.11
N GLN A 70 10.95 -2.97 7.12
CA GLN A 70 11.91 -2.20 7.92
C GLN A 70 11.92 -0.73 7.50
N PHE A 71 12.13 -0.45 6.21
CA PHE A 71 12.21 0.92 5.73
C PHE A 71 10.89 1.66 5.92
N ASN A 72 9.74 1.04 5.65
CA ASN A 72 8.44 1.64 5.92
C ASN A 72 8.32 2.05 7.40
N ASN A 73 8.78 1.20 8.33
CA ASN A 73 8.82 1.56 9.74
C ASN A 73 9.76 2.74 10.00
N GLU A 74 10.97 2.75 9.45
CA GLU A 74 11.91 3.85 9.61
C GLU A 74 11.34 5.19 9.11
N ILE A 75 10.71 5.22 7.94
CA ILE A 75 10.06 6.43 7.40
C ILE A 75 8.94 6.91 8.30
N PHE A 76 8.16 5.98 8.84
CA PHE A 76 7.09 6.32 9.76
C PHE A 76 7.63 6.94 11.06
N GLU A 77 8.68 6.36 11.65
CA GLU A 77 9.30 6.88 12.88
C GLU A 77 10.04 8.22 12.63
N LEU A 78 10.59 8.42 11.43
CA LEU A 78 11.23 9.67 11.01
C LEU A 78 10.22 10.75 10.58
N SER A 79 8.95 10.41 10.44
CA SER A 79 7.93 11.36 10.01
C SER A 79 7.69 12.43 11.08
N THR A 80 7.82 13.69 10.68
CA THR A 80 7.51 14.86 11.52
C THR A 80 6.05 15.30 11.41
N THR A 81 5.28 14.68 10.52
CA THR A 81 3.85 14.97 10.35
C THR A 81 3.02 14.27 11.42
N LYS A 82 1.74 14.63 11.49
CA LYS A 82 0.80 13.96 12.40
C LYS A 82 0.74 12.47 12.06
N ASN A 83 1.06 11.64 13.05
CA ASN A 83 1.05 10.18 12.93
C ASN A 83 0.13 9.54 13.98
N ALA A 84 -0.20 8.27 13.76
CA ALA A 84 -1.01 7.48 14.66
C ALA A 84 -0.67 5.99 14.61
N TYR A 85 -0.74 5.35 15.77
CA TYR A 85 -0.87 3.91 15.92
C TYR A 85 -2.33 3.60 16.21
N ILE A 86 -3.00 2.85 15.33
CA ILE A 86 -4.42 2.50 15.47
C ILE A 86 -4.52 1.01 15.72
N GLU A 87 -4.84 0.62 16.96
CA GLU A 87 -5.11 -0.77 17.32
C GLU A 87 -6.42 -1.25 16.72
N SER A 88 -6.51 -2.52 16.32
CA SER A 88 -7.75 -3.12 15.85
C SER A 88 -8.68 -3.40 17.02
N ILE A 89 -9.99 -3.37 16.76
CA ILE A 89 -10.98 -3.83 17.75
C ILE A 89 -11.41 -5.23 17.37
N ASP A 90 -11.09 -6.20 18.23
CA ASP A 90 -11.42 -7.61 18.04
C ASP A 90 -12.53 -8.05 18.99
N LEU A 91 -13.55 -8.71 18.43
CA LEU A 91 -14.66 -9.29 19.15
C LEU A 91 -14.78 -10.78 18.81
N VAL A 92 -14.94 -11.62 19.82
CA VAL A 92 -15.28 -13.03 19.61
C VAL A 92 -16.79 -13.18 19.51
N THR A 93 -17.24 -13.94 18.51
CA THR A 93 -18.64 -14.28 18.29
C THR A 93 -18.83 -15.79 18.34
N GLY A 94 -19.94 -16.22 18.92
CA GLY A 94 -20.21 -17.62 19.25
C GLY A 94 -20.61 -17.75 20.71
N ASP A 95 -21.17 -18.89 21.07
CA ASP A 95 -21.46 -19.23 22.46
C ASP A 95 -20.19 -19.77 23.12
N VAL A 96 -19.40 -18.86 23.69
CA VAL A 96 -18.11 -19.16 24.32
C VAL A 96 -18.01 -18.41 25.64
N ASP A 97 -17.52 -19.10 26.66
CA ASP A 97 -17.31 -18.48 27.98
C ASP A 97 -16.18 -17.43 27.96
N ILE A 98 -16.14 -16.59 29.00
CA ILE A 98 -15.19 -15.47 29.12
C ILE A 98 -13.73 -15.95 29.15
N THR A 99 -13.46 -17.13 29.73
CA THR A 99 -12.11 -17.68 29.83
C THR A 99 -11.62 -18.10 28.45
N LEU A 100 -12.44 -18.86 27.73
CA LEU A 100 -12.17 -19.27 26.36
C LEU A 100 -12.07 -18.07 25.41
N GLN A 101 -12.90 -17.04 25.61
CA GLN A 101 -12.82 -15.78 24.86
C GLN A 101 -11.43 -15.14 24.98
N LYS A 102 -10.87 -15.03 26.19
CA LYS A 102 -9.51 -14.48 26.39
C LYS A 102 -8.46 -15.32 25.66
N THR A 103 -8.52 -16.65 25.80
CA THR A 103 -7.60 -17.57 25.11
C THR A 103 -7.72 -17.49 23.59
N ILE A 104 -8.91 -17.23 23.04
CA ILE A 104 -9.10 -17.04 21.60
C ILE A 104 -8.45 -15.74 21.13
N LEU A 105 -8.63 -14.64 21.87
CA LEU A 105 -8.04 -13.34 21.54
C LEU A 105 -6.49 -13.40 21.55
N GLU A 106 -5.90 -14.11 22.51
CA GLU A 106 -4.44 -14.32 22.59
C GLU A 106 -3.87 -15.10 21.38
N LYS A 107 -4.70 -15.93 20.74
CA LYS A 107 -4.30 -16.73 19.57
C LYS A 107 -4.39 -15.97 18.24
N ILE A 108 -4.88 -14.73 18.24
CA ILE A 108 -4.97 -13.95 17.01
C ILE A 108 -3.55 -13.64 16.50
N PRO A 109 -3.23 -13.96 15.22
CA PRO A 109 -1.95 -13.62 14.64
C PRO A 109 -1.70 -12.11 14.69
N GLN A 110 -0.62 -11.70 15.35
CA GLN A 110 -0.31 -10.27 15.53
C GLN A 110 0.40 -9.66 14.32
N ASN A 111 1.28 -10.44 13.67
CA ASN A 111 2.19 -9.98 12.63
C ASN A 111 1.90 -10.60 11.24
N ASP A 112 0.74 -11.25 11.07
CA ASP A 112 0.38 -11.89 9.81
C ASP A 112 -1.02 -11.47 9.34
N PRO A 113 -1.14 -10.30 8.68
CA PRO A 113 -2.42 -9.79 8.20
C PRO A 113 -3.11 -10.72 7.20
N SER A 114 -2.39 -11.65 6.55
CA SER A 114 -3.00 -12.61 5.62
C SER A 114 -3.98 -13.56 6.31
N LYS A 115 -3.76 -13.83 7.60
CA LYS A 115 -4.63 -14.65 8.46
C LYS A 115 -5.76 -13.86 9.11
N THR A 116 -5.77 -12.54 8.97
CA THR A 116 -6.77 -11.62 9.53
C THR A 116 -7.48 -10.83 8.44
N MET A 117 -7.66 -11.45 7.26
CA MET A 117 -8.38 -10.88 6.11
C MET A 117 -7.77 -9.56 5.57
N GLY A 118 -6.46 -9.37 5.76
CA GLY A 118 -5.71 -8.19 5.35
C GLY A 118 -5.65 -7.08 6.40
N LEU A 119 -6.41 -7.17 7.50
CA LEU A 119 -6.49 -6.11 8.51
C LEU A 119 -5.41 -6.26 9.59
N GLN A 120 -4.55 -5.25 9.73
CA GLN A 120 -3.47 -5.21 10.71
C GLN A 120 -4.01 -5.10 12.15
N THR A 121 -3.32 -5.74 13.10
CA THR A 121 -3.64 -5.57 14.52
C THR A 121 -3.27 -4.17 15.00
N ILE A 122 -2.10 -3.67 14.62
CA ILE A 122 -1.69 -2.28 14.83
C ILE A 122 -1.40 -1.69 13.46
N MET A 123 -2.18 -0.69 13.07
CA MET A 123 -1.94 0.05 11.84
C MET A 123 -1.12 1.31 12.17
N LYS A 124 0.04 1.45 11.52
CA LYS A 124 0.86 2.67 11.57
C LYS A 124 0.52 3.55 10.37
N ILE A 125 0.23 4.82 10.61
CA ILE A 125 -0.12 5.75 9.53
C ILE A 125 0.26 7.20 9.86
N ALA A 126 0.77 7.94 8.88
CA ALA A 126 1.11 9.35 9.06
C ALA A 126 0.66 10.17 7.86
N GLU A 127 0.32 11.43 8.09
CA GLU A 127 -0.02 12.38 7.04
C GLU A 127 1.17 12.58 6.09
N ASN A 128 0.88 12.75 4.80
CA ASN A 128 1.81 12.84 3.68
C ASN A 128 2.64 11.59 3.36
N LEU A 129 2.46 10.47 4.08
CA LEU A 129 3.04 9.19 3.68
C LEU A 129 2.10 8.40 2.76
N ASN A 130 2.70 7.55 1.92
CA ASN A 130 1.96 6.65 1.04
C ASN A 130 1.45 5.43 1.80
N ALA A 131 0.28 4.95 1.41
CA ALA A 131 -0.39 3.78 1.91
C ALA A 131 -1.06 3.01 0.78
N ASP A 132 -1.29 1.72 0.99
CA ASP A 132 -2.09 0.89 0.10
C ASP A 132 -3.39 0.48 0.79
N ILE A 133 -4.47 0.40 0.03
CA ILE A 133 -5.67 -0.33 0.43
C ILE A 133 -5.30 -1.81 0.58
N CYS A 134 -5.56 -2.43 1.73
CA CYS A 134 -5.11 -3.80 2.01
C CYS A 134 -6.16 -4.89 1.74
N THR A 135 -7.39 -4.50 1.42
CA THR A 135 -8.51 -5.42 1.13
C THR A 135 -9.54 -4.74 0.25
N ASN A 136 -10.27 -5.51 -0.55
CA ASN A 136 -11.28 -4.94 -1.46
C ASN A 136 -12.42 -4.29 -0.66
N ILE A 137 -12.63 -3.00 -0.89
CA ILE A 137 -13.73 -2.20 -0.30
C ILE A 137 -14.84 -2.05 -1.34
N SER A 138 -14.49 -1.56 -2.52
CA SER A 138 -15.39 -1.42 -3.67
C SER A 138 -14.59 -1.66 -4.94
N ILE A 139 -14.85 -2.77 -5.62
CA ILE A 139 -14.17 -3.11 -6.88
C ILE A 139 -14.61 -2.15 -7.99
N GLU A 140 -15.91 -1.83 -8.02
CA GLU A 140 -16.51 -0.94 -9.02
C GLU A 140 -15.98 0.51 -8.92
N ASP A 141 -15.56 0.94 -7.73
CA ASP A 141 -15.00 2.27 -7.48
C ASP A 141 -13.46 2.27 -7.40
N GLY A 142 -12.81 1.18 -7.84
CA GLY A 142 -11.34 1.05 -7.82
C GLY A 142 -10.69 0.98 -6.43
N LEU A 143 -11.47 0.96 -5.34
CA LEU A 143 -11.00 0.80 -3.96
C LEU A 143 -10.67 -0.67 -3.67
N THR A 144 -9.71 -1.20 -4.41
CA THR A 144 -9.27 -2.60 -4.40
C THR A 144 -7.97 -2.78 -3.62
N ASN A 145 -7.69 -4.01 -3.20
CA ASN A 145 -6.42 -4.37 -2.57
C ASN A 145 -5.23 -4.00 -3.48
N GLY A 146 -4.31 -3.20 -2.96
CA GLY A 146 -3.14 -2.67 -3.68
C GLY A 146 -3.34 -1.28 -4.27
N ALA A 147 -4.54 -0.70 -4.23
CA ALA A 147 -4.77 0.67 -4.66
C ALA A 147 -3.97 1.63 -3.77
N SER A 148 -3.02 2.35 -4.38
CA SER A 148 -2.10 3.26 -3.69
C SER A 148 -2.69 4.63 -3.51
N CYS A 149 -2.40 5.22 -2.35
CA CYS A 149 -2.85 6.55 -2.01
C CYS A 149 -1.85 7.24 -1.08
N CYS A 150 -1.90 8.56 -1.05
CA CYS A 150 -1.20 9.39 -0.08
C CYS A 150 -2.18 9.78 1.04
N ILE A 151 -1.78 9.62 2.29
CA ILE A 151 -2.58 10.04 3.44
C ILE A 151 -2.54 11.55 3.55
N LYS A 152 -3.70 12.21 3.62
CA LYS A 152 -3.79 13.68 3.63
C LYS A 152 -4.26 14.25 4.96
N LEU A 153 -5.19 13.59 5.63
CA LEU A 153 -5.70 14.05 6.92
C LEU A 153 -6.17 12.90 7.80
N LEU A 154 -5.71 12.90 9.05
CA LEU A 154 -6.26 12.09 10.12
C LEU A 154 -7.33 12.91 10.86
N ASP A 155 -8.60 12.64 10.57
CA ASP A 155 -9.76 13.40 11.02
C ASP A 155 -10.41 12.78 12.28
N TYR A 156 -10.35 13.53 13.39
CA TYR A 156 -10.84 13.13 14.71
C TYR A 156 -12.11 13.92 15.02
N ARG A 157 -13.25 13.24 15.04
CA ARG A 157 -14.57 13.88 15.21
C ARG A 157 -15.19 13.66 16.58
N VAL A 158 -14.53 12.84 17.40
CA VAL A 158 -14.95 12.55 18.76
C VAL A 158 -13.98 13.25 19.70
N GLU A 159 -14.48 14.20 20.48
CA GLU A 159 -13.69 14.96 21.44
C GLU A 159 -12.99 14.02 22.43
N GLY A 160 -11.69 14.24 22.66
CA GLY A 160 -10.86 13.40 23.53
C GLY A 160 -10.50 12.01 22.98
N SER A 161 -11.00 11.61 21.81
CA SER A 161 -10.66 10.31 21.22
C SER A 161 -9.24 10.29 20.66
N LYS A 162 -8.48 9.25 21.00
CA LYS A 162 -7.21 8.91 20.34
C LYS A 162 -7.39 8.10 19.05
N ARG A 163 -8.62 7.67 18.75
CA ARG A 163 -8.96 6.93 17.55
C ARG A 163 -9.51 7.87 16.47
N CYS A 164 -8.82 7.88 15.34
CA CYS A 164 -9.23 8.61 14.14
C CYS A 164 -10.62 8.14 13.66
N SER A 165 -11.47 9.07 13.24
CA SER A 165 -12.82 8.77 12.74
C SER A 165 -12.82 8.51 11.23
N ILE A 166 -12.05 9.28 10.48
CA ILE A 166 -11.94 9.19 9.01
C ILE A 166 -10.50 9.44 8.61
N ILE A 167 -9.99 8.63 7.68
CA ILE A 167 -8.70 8.89 7.05
C ILE A 167 -8.96 9.38 5.64
N TRP A 168 -8.59 10.63 5.36
CA TRP A 168 -8.71 11.21 4.03
C TRP A 168 -7.45 10.91 3.23
N VAL A 169 -7.62 10.36 2.04
CA VAL A 169 -6.51 9.94 1.18
C VAL A 169 -6.65 10.51 -0.23
N LEU A 170 -5.52 10.74 -0.91
CA LEU A 170 -5.48 11.12 -2.31
C LEU A 170 -4.96 9.93 -3.12
N PHE A 171 -5.71 9.49 -4.13
CA PHE A 171 -5.25 8.49 -5.11
C PHE A 171 -4.59 9.20 -6.30
N ASP A 172 -3.61 8.55 -6.91
CA ASP A 172 -2.96 9.08 -8.12
C ASP A 172 -3.91 9.06 -9.33
N ASP A 173 -4.69 7.97 -9.46
CA ASP A 173 -5.79 7.91 -10.42
C ASP A 173 -7.04 8.56 -9.81
N VAL A 174 -7.43 9.70 -10.40
CA VAL A 174 -8.61 10.47 -10.00
C VAL A 174 -9.92 9.69 -10.10
N ASN A 175 -9.98 8.60 -10.87
CA ASN A 175 -11.17 7.78 -10.98
C ASN A 175 -11.35 6.84 -9.78
N ILE A 176 -10.26 6.47 -9.09
CA ILE A 176 -10.34 5.61 -7.91
C ILE A 176 -11.02 6.38 -6.77
N GLY A 177 -12.04 5.78 -6.16
CA GLY A 177 -12.77 6.34 -5.03
C GLY A 177 -13.73 7.48 -5.39
N MET A 178 -14.03 7.69 -6.68
CA MET A 178 -14.87 8.78 -7.14
C MET A 178 -16.29 8.69 -6.56
N GLN A 179 -16.90 7.50 -6.58
CA GLN A 179 -18.23 7.29 -6.03
C GLN A 179 -18.21 7.48 -4.50
N GLN A 180 -17.19 6.98 -3.82
CA GLN A 180 -16.96 7.16 -2.39
C GLN A 180 -16.87 8.65 -2.03
N ARG A 181 -16.08 9.44 -2.77
CA ARG A 181 -15.97 10.90 -2.56
C ARG A 181 -17.29 11.63 -2.73
N GLN A 182 -18.03 11.29 -3.79
CA GLN A 182 -19.32 11.90 -4.06
C GLN A 182 -20.35 11.58 -2.96
N LYS A 183 -20.46 10.29 -2.61
CA LYS A 183 -21.38 9.78 -1.58
C LYS A 183 -21.16 10.44 -0.23
N TYR A 184 -19.91 10.64 0.17
CA TYR A 184 -19.54 11.16 1.48
C TYR A 184 -19.07 12.63 1.46
N SER A 185 -19.41 13.35 0.39
CA SER A 185 -19.02 14.76 0.19
C SER A 185 -19.48 15.69 1.32
N TYR A 186 -20.60 15.36 1.97
CA TYR A 186 -21.15 16.07 3.13
C TYR A 186 -20.29 15.98 4.40
N LEU A 187 -19.35 15.03 4.46
CA LEU A 187 -18.42 14.91 5.59
C LEU A 187 -17.24 15.89 5.46
N ARG A 188 -17.01 16.52 4.32
CA ARG A 188 -15.87 17.44 4.14
C ARG A 188 -16.01 18.68 5.04
N ASN A 189 -14.89 19.14 5.57
CA ASN A 189 -14.78 20.43 6.24
C ASN A 189 -13.82 21.35 5.44
N THR A 190 -13.54 22.55 5.95
CA THR A 190 -12.69 23.54 5.25
C THR A 190 -11.24 23.10 5.01
N LYS A 191 -10.78 22.02 5.65
CA LYS A 191 -9.42 21.46 5.49
C LYS A 191 -9.37 20.29 4.51
N VAL A 192 -10.50 19.87 3.94
CA VAL A 192 -10.59 18.67 3.10
C VAL A 192 -10.85 19.06 1.66
N GLU A 193 -9.90 18.74 0.79
CA GLU A 193 -10.01 19.00 -0.64
C GLU A 193 -11.04 18.09 -1.33
N PRO A 194 -11.70 18.55 -2.41
CA PRO A 194 -12.68 17.75 -3.14
C PRO A 194 -12.15 16.45 -3.75
N SER A 195 -10.84 16.39 -4.05
CA SER A 195 -10.17 15.21 -4.59
C SER A 195 -9.84 14.16 -3.53
N TRP A 196 -9.99 14.45 -2.24
CA TRP A 196 -9.65 13.51 -1.17
C TRP A 196 -10.79 12.55 -0.88
N THR A 197 -10.43 11.27 -0.76
CA THR A 197 -11.34 10.15 -0.54
C THR A 197 -11.41 9.78 0.92
N PRO A 198 -12.62 9.74 1.53
CA PRO A 198 -12.76 9.30 2.90
C PRO A 198 -12.69 7.77 2.97
N ILE A 199 -11.73 7.27 3.74
CA ILE A 199 -11.61 5.87 4.11
C ILE A 199 -12.13 5.70 5.54
N PHE A 200 -12.94 4.66 5.72
CA PHE A 200 -13.57 4.31 7.00
C PHE A 200 -13.05 2.97 7.49
N GLU A 201 -13.25 2.72 8.78
CA GLU A 201 -13.08 1.38 9.32
C GLU A 201 -14.05 0.40 8.66
N ILE A 202 -13.56 -0.80 8.39
CA ILE A 202 -14.38 -1.90 7.93
C ILE A 202 -14.33 -3.03 8.96
N THR A 203 -15.23 -3.98 8.79
CA THR A 203 -15.28 -5.17 9.63
C THR A 203 -15.07 -6.42 8.80
N ARG A 204 -14.23 -7.33 9.30
CA ARG A 204 -13.99 -8.65 8.69
C ARG A 204 -14.14 -9.74 9.73
N LYS A 205 -14.70 -10.87 9.29
CA LYS A 205 -14.91 -12.07 10.10
C LYS A 205 -13.94 -13.15 9.66
N PHE A 206 -13.19 -13.73 10.60
CA PHE A 206 -12.25 -14.83 10.34
C PHE A 206 -12.22 -15.84 11.49
N LYS A 207 -11.57 -16.97 11.26
CA LYS A 207 -11.39 -18.03 12.25
C LYS A 207 -9.96 -18.05 12.74
N VAL A 208 -9.78 -18.45 14.00
CA VAL A 208 -8.47 -18.77 14.57
C VAL A 208 -8.50 -20.22 15.02
N GLY A 209 -7.57 -21.02 14.52
CA GLY A 209 -7.56 -22.47 14.71
C GLY A 209 -8.65 -23.20 13.91
N HIS A 210 -8.97 -24.42 14.35
CA HIS A 210 -9.86 -25.34 13.62
C HIS A 210 -11.31 -25.37 14.12
N SER A 211 -11.65 -24.61 15.16
CA SER A 211 -13.00 -24.64 15.74
C SER A 211 -14.03 -23.96 14.82
N SER A 212 -15.17 -24.62 14.63
CA SER A 212 -16.33 -24.06 13.93
C SER A 212 -17.28 -23.28 14.86
N GLY A 213 -17.13 -23.42 16.18
CA GLY A 213 -18.06 -22.87 17.18
C GLY A 213 -17.92 -21.38 17.45
N TYR A 214 -16.84 -20.74 17.00
CA TYR A 214 -16.62 -19.31 17.19
C TYR A 214 -15.90 -18.67 15.99
N HIS A 215 -16.01 -17.34 15.91
CA HIS A 215 -15.31 -16.52 14.93
C HIS A 215 -14.85 -15.22 15.57
N ILE A 216 -13.81 -14.62 15.02
CA ILE A 216 -13.36 -13.28 15.39
C ILE A 216 -13.90 -12.29 14.37
N ILE A 217 -14.40 -11.17 14.88
CA ILE A 217 -14.79 -9.99 14.14
C ILE A 217 -13.76 -8.91 14.45
N ARG A 218 -13.02 -8.47 13.43
CA ARG A 218 -12.05 -7.39 13.53
C ARG A 218 -12.58 -6.13 12.87
N ARG A 219 -12.53 -5.00 13.58
CA ARG A 219 -12.78 -3.65 13.04
C ARG A 219 -11.48 -2.86 12.96
N GLN A 220 -11.13 -2.39 11.78
CA GLN A 220 -9.91 -1.62 11.49
C GLN A 220 -10.03 -0.89 10.15
N PHE A 221 -9.24 0.16 9.93
CA PHE A 221 -9.08 0.77 8.61
C PHE A 221 -8.41 -0.22 7.62
N PRO A 222 -8.89 -0.30 6.37
CA PRO A 222 -8.33 -1.17 5.33
C PRO A 222 -7.10 -0.55 4.65
N LEU A 223 -6.18 0.01 5.43
CA LEU A 223 -4.96 0.65 4.94
C LEU A 223 -3.72 -0.03 5.54
N ARG A 224 -2.61 0.05 4.83
CA ARG A 224 -1.28 -0.28 5.34
C ARG A 224 -0.28 0.74 4.83
N LEU A 225 0.72 1.06 5.63
CA LEU A 225 1.83 1.90 5.20
C LEU A 225 2.53 1.30 3.98
N SER A 226 2.84 2.13 3.00
CA SER A 226 3.44 1.73 1.73
C SER A 226 4.27 2.88 1.14
N ALA A 227 5.11 3.52 1.96
CA ALA A 227 6.13 4.45 1.47
C ALA A 227 7.07 3.75 0.48
N THR A 228 7.29 2.45 0.67
CA THR A 228 8.08 1.60 -0.23
C THR A 228 7.36 0.32 -0.60
N LYS A 229 7.75 -0.24 -1.74
CA LYS A 229 7.17 -1.47 -2.29
C LYS A 229 8.27 -2.43 -2.71
N THR A 230 7.93 -3.71 -2.84
CA THR A 230 8.84 -4.63 -3.53
C THR A 230 8.75 -4.40 -5.03
N ILE A 231 9.84 -4.69 -5.76
CA ILE A 231 9.88 -4.68 -7.23
C ILE A 231 8.76 -5.55 -7.81
N HIS A 232 8.51 -6.73 -7.23
CA HIS A 232 7.40 -7.58 -7.63
C HIS A 232 6.03 -6.86 -7.52
N LYS A 233 5.84 -6.03 -6.50
CA LYS A 233 4.56 -5.32 -6.27
C LYS A 233 4.41 -4.05 -7.11
N SER A 234 5.48 -3.53 -7.72
CA SER A 234 5.43 -2.43 -8.66
C SER A 234 5.31 -2.88 -10.13
N GLN A 235 5.34 -4.19 -10.43
CA GLN A 235 5.19 -4.69 -11.80
C GLN A 235 3.89 -4.17 -12.45
N GLY A 236 4.03 -3.60 -13.65
CA GLY A 236 2.93 -3.00 -14.41
C GLY A 236 2.62 -1.54 -14.05
N SER A 237 3.18 -1.01 -12.96
CA SER A 237 3.01 0.40 -12.58
C SER A 237 3.87 1.32 -13.46
N THR A 238 3.43 2.56 -13.62
CA THR A 238 4.25 3.65 -14.17
C THR A 238 4.62 4.56 -13.02
N LEU A 239 5.92 4.78 -12.81
CA LEU A 239 6.44 5.64 -11.76
C LEU A 239 7.22 6.78 -12.43
N ASN A 240 6.94 8.02 -12.05
CA ASN A 240 7.67 9.18 -12.59
C ASN A 240 9.11 9.21 -12.07
N ASN A 241 9.29 8.92 -10.79
CA ASN A 241 10.59 8.87 -10.12
C ASN A 241 10.64 7.66 -9.19
N VAL A 242 11.78 6.97 -9.13
CA VAL A 242 11.94 5.77 -8.29
C VAL A 242 13.39 5.57 -7.88
N VAL A 243 13.60 5.12 -6.64
CA VAL A 243 14.90 4.65 -6.16
C VAL A 243 14.84 3.12 -6.07
N VAL A 244 15.74 2.43 -6.77
CA VAL A 244 15.78 0.96 -6.75
C VAL A 244 16.95 0.52 -5.89
N ASN A 245 16.66 -0.23 -4.82
CA ASN A 245 17.69 -0.87 -4.03
C ASN A 245 18.05 -2.23 -4.63
N PHE A 246 19.26 -2.32 -5.18
CA PHE A 246 19.89 -3.56 -5.58
C PHE A 246 20.75 -4.08 -4.42
N SER A 247 20.12 -4.53 -3.34
CA SER A 247 20.82 -5.22 -2.25
C SER A 247 21.56 -6.44 -2.82
N ASN A 248 22.86 -6.54 -2.56
CA ASN A 248 23.66 -7.76 -2.77
C ASN A 248 23.45 -8.75 -1.61
#